data_AF-A0A7L4K646-F1
#
_entry.id   AF-A0A7L4K646-F1
#
_cell.length_a   1.000
_cell.length_b   1.000
_cell.length_c   1.000
_cell.angle_alpha   90.00
_cell.angle_beta   90.00
_cell.angle_gamma   90.00
#
_symmetry.space_group_name_H-M   'P 1'
#
loop_
_entity.id
_entity.type
_entity.pdbx_description
1 polymer ?
#
loop_
_entity_poly.entity_id
_entity_poly.type
_entity_poly.pdbx_seq_one_letter_code
_entity_poly.pdbx_strand_id
1 'polypeptide(L)'
;MMDVSSWKEMEVALVSFDNADQIVEDPCYSNDLSPASQSRKGHPSCANLLSNLRILINSENANNETIFSRFSAEFSEHLMGERVGMDEGDQRVIINIAGLRFETRLKTLNQFPETLLGDPEKRMRYFDSMRNEYFFDRNRPSFDGILYYYQSGGKIRRPANVPIDVFADEITFYELGDDAMDQFREDEGFIKDPETLLPTNDFHRQFWLLFEYPESSSAARGVALVSVLVIVISIIIFCMETLPEFREEREFKSPQELSKNLTDTLLAHSTFTDPFFVIETACIIWFSFELLVRFIVCPSKTEFFRNIMNIIDIVSIIPYFVTLTTELIQQSELNGQQNMSLAILRIIRLVRVFRIFKLSRHSKGLQILGQTLKASMRELGLLIFFLFIGVILFSSAVYFAEVDEPQSHFSSIPDGFWWAVVTMTTVGYGDMCPTTLGGKIVGTLCAIAGV
;
A
#
# COMPACT_ATOMS: atom_id res chain seq x y z
N MET A 1 5.88 30.04 38.47
CA MET A 1 7.36 29.96 38.45
C MET A 1 7.68 28.47 38.49
N MET A 2 8.05 27.73 37.44
CA MET A 2 8.42 27.88 36.02
C MET A 2 7.87 26.61 35.32
N ASP A 3 7.14 26.67 34.22
CA ASP A 3 7.52 26.80 32.80
C ASP A 3 7.65 25.46 32.06
N VAL A 4 7.08 25.48 30.86
CA VAL A 4 6.75 24.40 29.94
C VAL A 4 7.89 24.25 28.92
N SER A 5 7.93 23.11 28.23
CA SER A 5 8.65 22.86 26.96
C SER A 5 10.14 22.50 27.05
N SER A 6 10.42 21.21 26.85
CA SER A 6 11.73 20.76 26.37
C SER A 6 11.71 19.27 26.02
N TRP A 7 11.79 19.03 24.71
CA TRP A 7 12.42 17.88 24.06
C TRP A 7 11.67 16.54 24.08
N LYS A 8 10.88 16.43 23.02
CA LYS A 8 10.55 15.23 22.26
C LYS A 8 11.85 14.74 21.58
N GLU A 9 12.48 13.68 22.08
CA GLU A 9 13.58 13.01 21.37
C GLU A 9 13.02 11.97 20.40
N MET A 10 13.33 12.19 19.12
CA MET A 10 13.13 11.27 18.01
C MET A 10 14.16 10.14 18.12
N GLU A 11 13.72 8.89 18.30
CA GLU A 11 14.55 7.72 18.02
C GLU A 11 14.66 7.54 16.50
N VAL A 12 15.82 7.88 15.97
CA VAL A 12 16.25 7.55 14.59
C VAL A 12 16.83 6.14 14.59
N ALA A 13 16.30 5.30 13.71
CA ALA A 13 16.78 3.96 13.45
C ALA A 13 18.21 3.97 12.87
N LEU A 14 19.11 3.23 13.51
CA LEU A 14 20.42 2.87 12.98
C LEU A 14 20.27 1.73 11.96
N VAL A 15 20.65 1.98 10.70
CA VAL A 15 20.97 0.91 9.74
C VAL A 15 22.45 1.00 9.41
N SER A 16 23.17 -0.05 9.80
CA SER A 16 24.57 -0.29 9.48
C SER A 16 24.66 -0.87 8.07
N PHE A 17 25.48 -0.28 7.20
CA PHE A 17 25.92 -0.88 5.93
C PHE A 17 27.44 -1.03 5.99
N ASP A 18 27.91 -2.28 6.04
CA ASP A 18 29.28 -2.63 5.71
C ASP A 18 29.38 -3.01 4.23
N ASN A 19 30.49 -2.56 3.64
CA ASN A 19 30.83 -2.53 2.23
C ASN A 19 31.36 -3.86 1.65
N ALA A 20 31.36 -3.88 0.30
CA ALA A 20 32.32 -4.54 -0.61
C ALA A 20 32.13 -6.07 -0.81
N ASP A 21 32.24 -6.66 -2.01
CA ASP A 21 33.14 -6.37 -3.13
C ASP A 21 32.62 -6.85 -4.52
N GLN A 22 33.12 -6.14 -5.55
CA GLN A 22 33.48 -6.44 -6.96
C GLN A 22 33.09 -7.77 -7.67
N ILE A 23 32.80 -7.67 -8.98
CA ILE A 23 33.65 -8.20 -10.09
C ILE A 23 33.22 -7.59 -11.44
N VAL A 24 34.25 -7.34 -12.25
CA VAL A 24 34.33 -6.74 -13.60
C VAL A 24 34.23 -7.81 -14.70
N GLU A 25 33.62 -7.49 -15.86
CA GLU A 25 34.14 -7.88 -17.19
C GLU A 25 33.45 -7.08 -18.32
N ASP A 26 34.21 -6.82 -19.39
CA ASP A 26 34.04 -5.78 -20.44
C ASP A 26 34.16 -6.48 -21.84
N PRO A 27 34.31 -5.80 -23.02
CA PRO A 27 33.28 -5.37 -23.99
C PRO A 27 33.40 -5.98 -25.42
N CYS A 28 32.44 -5.73 -26.34
CA CYS A 28 32.69 -5.71 -27.81
C CYS A 28 31.55 -5.17 -28.72
N TYR A 29 31.90 -4.15 -29.54
CA TYR A 29 31.51 -3.78 -30.93
C TYR A 29 30.05 -3.96 -31.45
N SER A 30 29.40 -3.01 -32.16
CA SER A 30 29.77 -2.47 -33.49
C SER A 30 28.85 -1.31 -33.94
N ASN A 31 29.38 -0.43 -34.80
CA ASN A 31 28.69 0.65 -35.53
C ASN A 31 27.72 0.16 -36.61
N ASP A 32 26.69 0.96 -36.95
CA ASP A 32 26.30 1.20 -38.35
C ASP A 32 25.47 2.50 -38.55
N LEU A 33 25.77 3.19 -39.66
CA LEU A 33 25.22 4.46 -40.11
C LEU A 33 24.02 4.29 -41.09
N SER A 34 22.93 5.04 -40.86
CA SER A 34 22.15 5.92 -41.79
C SER A 34 21.50 5.35 -43.10
N PRO A 35 20.65 6.10 -43.86
CA PRO A 35 19.49 6.96 -43.56
C PRO A 35 18.24 6.78 -44.50
N ALA A 36 17.18 7.55 -44.22
CA ALA A 36 16.15 8.10 -45.14
C ALA A 36 14.90 7.28 -45.59
N SER A 37 13.70 7.80 -45.33
CA SER A 37 12.69 8.15 -46.36
C SER A 37 11.49 8.93 -45.79
N GLN A 38 10.97 9.85 -46.61
CA GLN A 38 9.93 10.85 -46.35
C GLN A 38 8.51 10.32 -46.61
N SER A 39 7.48 10.89 -45.96
CA SER A 39 6.24 11.32 -46.65
C SER A 39 5.28 12.08 -45.70
N ARG A 40 4.81 13.24 -46.17
CA ARG A 40 3.86 14.20 -45.58
C ARG A 40 2.41 13.95 -45.99
N LYS A 41 1.45 14.49 -45.22
CA LYS A 41 0.17 15.17 -45.60
C LYS A 41 -0.54 15.59 -44.29
N GLY A 42 -1.12 16.76 -44.03
CA GLY A 42 -1.35 18.02 -44.75
C GLY A 42 -2.07 19.03 -43.82
N HIS A 43 -1.80 20.33 -44.03
CA HIS A 43 -2.37 21.58 -43.43
C HIS A 43 -3.78 21.94 -44.02
N PRO A 44 -4.53 23.05 -43.69
CA PRO A 44 -4.11 24.44 -43.34
C PRO A 44 -5.02 25.16 -42.29
N SER A 45 -4.91 26.46 -41.89
CA SER A 45 -4.66 27.69 -42.66
C SER A 45 -4.44 28.93 -41.75
N CYS A 46 -3.43 29.75 -42.07
CA CYS A 46 -3.34 31.17 -41.73
C CYS A 46 -3.55 31.98 -43.01
N ALA A 47 -4.78 32.47 -43.25
CA ALA A 47 -5.16 33.22 -44.44
C ALA A 47 -5.50 34.71 -44.18
N ASN A 48 -5.16 35.28 -43.01
CA ASN A 48 -5.60 36.63 -42.64
C ASN A 48 -4.55 37.74 -42.78
N LEU A 49 -3.34 37.46 -43.28
CA LEU A 49 -2.28 38.48 -43.39
C LEU A 49 -2.08 39.05 -44.81
N LEU A 50 -2.66 38.43 -45.85
CA LEU A 50 -2.47 38.86 -47.25
C LEU A 50 -3.66 39.66 -47.84
N SER A 51 -4.77 39.80 -47.11
CA SER A 51 -5.94 40.58 -47.56
C SER A 51 -5.75 42.09 -47.42
N ASN A 52 -4.97 42.54 -46.42
CA ASN A 52 -4.73 43.97 -46.20
C ASN A 52 -3.67 44.57 -47.13
N LEU A 53 -2.80 43.73 -47.73
CA LEU A 53 -1.74 44.19 -48.62
C LEU A 53 -2.25 44.55 -50.03
N ARG A 54 -3.45 44.10 -50.40
CA ARG A 54 -4.01 44.27 -51.75
C ARG A 54 -4.93 45.49 -51.91
N ILE A 55 -5.20 46.23 -50.83
CA ILE A 55 -6.14 47.37 -50.83
C ILE A 55 -5.41 48.74 -50.94
N LEU A 56 -4.07 48.76 -50.90
CA LEU A 56 -3.29 50.02 -50.91
C LEU A 56 -2.51 50.31 -52.21
N ILE A 57 -2.81 49.61 -53.31
CA ILE A 57 -2.22 49.88 -54.64
C ILE A 57 -3.31 50.30 -55.62
N ASN A 58 -4.07 51.35 -55.30
CA ASN A 58 -4.78 52.16 -56.29
C ASN A 58 -5.30 53.45 -55.65
N SER A 59 -4.44 54.46 -55.57
CA SER A 59 -4.84 55.86 -55.60
C SER A 59 -3.59 56.69 -55.84
N GLU A 60 -3.55 57.35 -56.98
CA GLU A 60 -2.49 58.24 -57.41
C GLU A 60 -2.35 59.48 -56.52
N ASN A 61 -1.11 59.94 -56.45
CA ASN A 61 -0.65 61.33 -56.29
C ASN A 61 -0.74 62.07 -54.94
N ALA A 62 0.42 62.72 -54.70
CA ALA A 62 0.74 63.84 -53.81
C ALA A 62 1.20 63.50 -52.37
N ASN A 63 2.52 63.59 -52.19
CA ASN A 63 3.31 63.85 -50.96
C ASN A 63 4.31 62.74 -50.59
N ASN A 64 5.39 62.62 -51.38
CA ASN A 64 6.44 61.61 -51.15
C ASN A 64 7.47 61.99 -50.06
N GLU A 65 7.49 63.22 -49.52
CA GLU A 65 8.47 63.61 -48.48
C GLU A 65 7.98 63.45 -47.03
N THR A 66 6.67 63.39 -46.78
CA THR A 66 6.10 63.20 -45.44
C THR A 66 5.75 61.75 -45.11
N ILE A 67 5.57 60.90 -46.13
CA ILE A 67 5.22 59.48 -45.94
C ILE A 67 6.48 58.66 -45.63
N PHE A 68 7.60 58.88 -46.34
CA PHE A 68 8.83 58.12 -46.09
C PHE A 68 9.49 58.49 -44.75
N SER A 69 9.36 59.75 -44.32
CA SER A 69 9.82 60.21 -43.00
C SER A 69 8.93 59.71 -41.86
N ARG A 70 7.60 59.66 -42.04
CA ARG A 70 6.68 58.98 -41.10
C ARG A 70 6.89 57.48 -41.05
N PHE A 71 7.08 56.83 -42.20
CA PHE A 71 7.29 55.38 -42.26
C PHE A 71 8.65 55.00 -41.68
N SER A 72 9.68 55.83 -41.85
CA SER A 72 10.99 55.63 -41.21
C SER A 72 10.96 55.95 -39.71
N ALA A 73 10.10 56.87 -39.26
CA ALA A 73 9.87 57.16 -37.84
C ALA A 73 9.01 56.09 -37.16
N GLU A 74 7.93 55.60 -37.78
CA GLU A 74 7.10 54.49 -37.31
C GLU A 74 7.85 53.16 -37.39
N PHE A 75 8.66 52.91 -38.41
CA PHE A 75 9.54 51.73 -38.47
C PHE A 75 10.66 51.82 -37.44
N SER A 76 11.18 53.02 -37.14
CA SER A 76 12.16 53.20 -36.07
C SER A 76 11.52 53.17 -34.68
N GLU A 77 10.28 53.62 -34.48
CA GLU A 77 9.53 53.45 -33.23
C GLU A 77 9.06 52.00 -33.03
N HIS A 78 8.73 51.26 -34.10
CA HIS A 78 8.41 49.83 -34.01
C HIS A 78 9.68 48.99 -33.78
N LEU A 79 10.82 49.34 -34.41
CA LEU A 79 12.11 48.70 -34.11
C LEU A 79 12.66 49.08 -32.74
N MET A 80 12.34 50.26 -32.20
CA MET A 80 12.76 50.70 -30.85
C MET A 80 11.77 50.24 -29.77
N GLY A 81 10.49 50.05 -30.10
CA GLY A 81 9.44 49.53 -29.23
C GLY A 81 9.46 48.00 -29.12
N GLU A 82 9.77 47.27 -30.19
CA GLU A 82 9.97 45.82 -30.13
C GLU A 82 11.35 45.42 -29.58
N ARG A 83 12.37 46.29 -29.63
CA ARG A 83 13.68 45.99 -29.02
C ARG A 83 13.71 46.12 -27.50
N VAL A 84 12.70 46.74 -26.88
CA VAL A 84 12.61 46.85 -25.41
C VAL A 84 11.83 45.67 -24.80
N GLY A 85 11.01 44.97 -25.59
CA GLY A 85 10.21 43.82 -25.10
C GLY A 85 10.80 42.43 -25.36
N MET A 86 11.87 42.31 -26.13
CA MET A 86 12.33 41.01 -26.66
C MET A 86 13.66 40.49 -26.11
N ASP A 87 14.26 41.13 -25.10
CA ASP A 87 15.58 40.76 -24.57
C ASP A 87 15.64 40.55 -23.04
N GLU A 88 14.62 40.95 -22.26
CA GLU A 88 14.64 40.73 -20.80
C GLU A 88 14.63 39.23 -20.43
N GLY A 89 13.92 38.41 -21.21
CA GLY A 89 13.82 36.96 -20.94
C GLY A 89 15.13 36.19 -21.18
N ASP A 90 16.01 36.67 -22.06
CA ASP A 90 17.30 36.05 -22.35
C ASP A 90 18.44 36.60 -21.48
N GLN A 91 18.14 37.57 -20.61
CA GLN A 91 19.09 38.05 -19.61
C GLN A 91 19.56 36.91 -18.71
N ARG A 92 20.88 36.81 -18.54
CA ARG A 92 21.49 35.83 -17.65
C ARG A 92 21.39 36.30 -16.21
N VAL A 93 21.08 35.36 -15.33
CA VAL A 93 21.02 35.54 -13.89
C VAL A 93 22.11 34.67 -13.25
N ILE A 94 22.94 35.29 -12.41
CA ILE A 94 23.97 34.60 -11.63
C ILE A 94 23.43 34.37 -10.23
N ILE A 95 23.47 33.11 -9.77
CA ILE A 95 23.06 32.70 -8.44
C ILE A 95 24.28 32.07 -7.76
N ASN A 96 24.72 32.67 -6.66
CA ASN A 96 25.89 32.24 -5.89
C ASN A 96 25.42 31.57 -4.60
N ILE A 97 25.66 30.26 -4.49
CA ILE A 97 25.34 29.45 -3.32
C ILE A 97 26.63 29.18 -2.54
N ALA A 98 26.84 29.88 -1.44
CA ALA A 98 28.03 29.77 -0.57
C ALA A 98 29.36 29.66 -1.35
N GLY A 99 29.51 30.49 -2.39
CA GLY A 99 30.69 30.58 -3.26
C GLY A 99 30.62 29.76 -4.56
N LEU A 100 29.65 28.85 -4.71
CA LEU A 100 29.42 28.12 -5.96
C LEU A 100 28.48 28.93 -6.86
N ARG A 101 28.96 29.32 -8.04
CA ARG A 101 28.17 30.10 -8.99
C ARG A 101 27.42 29.23 -9.97
N PHE A 102 26.14 29.53 -10.10
CA PHE A 102 25.22 28.97 -11.08
C PHE A 102 24.76 30.09 -12.02
N GLU A 103 24.58 29.74 -13.29
CA GLU A 103 24.06 30.65 -14.29
C GLU A 103 22.80 30.06 -14.92
N THR A 104 21.78 30.89 -15.07
CA THR A 104 20.55 30.54 -15.80
C THR A 104 19.99 31.75 -16.53
N ARG A 105 18.87 31.60 -17.22
CA ARG A 105 18.18 32.71 -17.90
C ARG A 105 17.00 33.18 -17.05
N LEU A 106 16.69 34.46 -17.11
CA LEU A 106 15.57 35.03 -16.37
C LEU A 106 14.24 34.35 -16.73
N LYS A 107 14.02 34.02 -18.01
CA LYS A 107 12.84 33.27 -18.47
C LYS A 107 12.68 31.89 -17.82
N THR A 108 13.79 31.24 -17.43
CA THR A 108 13.76 29.92 -16.77
C THR A 108 13.22 30.05 -15.35
N LEU A 109 13.58 31.11 -14.63
CA LEU A 109 13.06 31.38 -13.29
C LEU A 109 11.59 31.84 -13.34
N ASN A 110 11.26 32.71 -14.31
CA ASN A 110 9.91 33.23 -14.51
C ASN A 110 8.88 32.16 -14.90
N GLN A 111 9.31 30.93 -15.19
CA GLN A 111 8.40 29.80 -15.41
C GLN A 111 7.59 29.45 -14.15
N PHE A 112 8.12 29.75 -12.96
CA PHE A 112 7.46 29.50 -11.68
C PHE A 112 7.40 30.77 -10.81
N PRO A 113 6.51 31.73 -11.14
CA PRO A 113 6.47 33.06 -10.51
C PRO A 113 6.23 33.05 -9.01
N GLU A 114 5.57 32.02 -8.47
CA GLU A 114 5.22 31.92 -7.05
C GLU A 114 6.41 31.54 -6.16
N THR A 115 7.49 31.03 -6.76
CA THR A 115 8.68 30.55 -6.04
C THR A 115 9.62 31.69 -5.65
N LEU A 116 10.53 31.47 -4.69
CA LEU A 116 11.47 32.49 -4.24
C LEU A 116 12.30 33.07 -5.38
N LEU A 117 12.82 32.21 -6.26
CA LEU A 117 13.66 32.65 -7.39
C LEU A 117 12.84 33.15 -8.58
N GLY A 118 11.58 32.72 -8.73
CA GLY A 118 10.71 33.18 -9.81
C GLY A 118 10.08 34.54 -9.55
N ASP A 119 9.83 34.87 -8.28
CA ASP A 119 9.29 36.16 -7.86
C ASP A 119 10.40 37.24 -7.76
N PRO A 120 10.33 38.32 -8.55
CA PRO A 120 11.29 39.42 -8.47
C PRO A 120 11.39 40.07 -7.09
N GLU A 121 10.28 40.24 -6.38
CA GLU A 121 10.24 40.89 -5.07
C GLU A 121 10.87 40.03 -3.98
N LYS A 122 10.63 38.71 -4.02
CA LYS A 122 11.21 37.76 -3.06
C LYS A 122 12.72 37.65 -3.24
N ARG A 123 13.20 37.45 -4.47
CA ARG A 123 14.65 37.30 -4.74
C ARG A 123 15.44 38.59 -4.57
N MET A 124 14.82 39.77 -4.71
CA MET A 124 15.51 41.07 -4.59
C MET A 124 16.26 41.22 -3.26
N ARG A 125 15.75 40.60 -2.19
CA ARG A 125 16.37 40.60 -0.86
C ARG A 125 17.77 39.96 -0.82
N TYR A 126 18.08 39.12 -1.81
CA TYR A 126 19.33 38.37 -1.91
C TYR A 126 20.28 38.94 -2.97
N PHE A 127 19.92 40.07 -3.61
CA PHE A 127 20.71 40.64 -4.70
C PHE A 127 21.90 41.46 -4.19
N ASP A 128 23.11 41.10 -4.64
CA ASP A 128 24.33 41.89 -4.44
C ASP A 128 24.59 42.78 -5.66
N SER A 129 24.35 44.08 -5.50
CA SER A 129 24.52 45.08 -6.57
C SER A 129 25.97 45.31 -6.97
N MET A 130 26.95 45.01 -6.11
CA MET A 130 28.38 45.18 -6.41
C MET A 130 28.89 44.07 -7.32
N ARG A 131 28.30 42.87 -7.21
CA ARG A 131 28.69 41.67 -7.97
C ARG A 131 27.68 41.28 -9.04
N ASN A 132 26.51 41.91 -9.07
CA ASN A 132 25.42 41.60 -9.98
C ASN A 132 25.02 40.11 -9.93
N GLU A 133 24.93 39.55 -8.71
CA GLU A 133 24.58 38.15 -8.45
C GLU A 133 23.59 38.06 -7.27
N TYR A 134 22.78 37.01 -7.22
CA TYR A 134 21.99 36.67 -6.03
C TYR A 134 22.80 35.76 -5.12
N PHE A 135 22.99 36.13 -3.86
CA PHE A 135 23.80 35.35 -2.91
C PHE A 135 22.94 34.64 -1.86
N PHE A 136 23.20 33.34 -1.69
CA PHE A 136 22.56 32.49 -0.69
C PHE A 136 23.62 31.73 0.10
N ASP A 137 23.64 31.92 1.43
CA ASP A 137 24.51 31.17 2.33
C ASP A 137 23.85 29.83 2.74
N ARG A 138 23.79 28.89 1.78
CA ARG A 138 23.01 27.64 1.88
C ARG A 138 23.75 26.41 1.37
N ASN A 139 23.08 25.25 1.45
CA ASN A 139 23.65 23.97 1.04
C ASN A 139 23.97 23.96 -0.46
N ARG A 140 25.26 23.86 -0.80
CA ARG A 140 25.73 23.95 -2.20
C ARG A 140 25.25 22.78 -3.05
N PRO A 141 25.42 21.51 -2.62
CA PRO A 141 25.02 20.38 -3.45
C PRO A 141 23.52 20.31 -3.74
N SER A 142 22.65 20.77 -2.84
CA SER A 142 21.19 20.78 -3.08
C SER A 142 20.78 21.64 -4.28
N PHE A 143 21.50 22.72 -4.56
CA PHE A 143 21.05 23.70 -5.55
C PHE A 143 21.02 23.16 -6.98
N ASP A 144 21.79 22.12 -7.30
CA ASP A 144 21.69 21.43 -8.59
C ASP A 144 20.26 20.91 -8.84
N GLY A 145 19.64 20.29 -7.83
CA GLY A 145 18.27 19.79 -7.92
C GLY A 145 17.23 20.92 -8.00
N ILE A 146 17.46 22.00 -7.25
CA ILE A 146 16.58 23.19 -7.26
C ILE A 146 16.63 23.88 -8.62
N LEU A 147 17.81 24.12 -9.17
CA LEU A 147 17.93 24.77 -10.47
C LEU A 147 17.39 23.89 -11.60
N TYR A 148 17.63 22.58 -11.52
CA TYR A 148 17.11 21.62 -12.48
C TYR A 148 15.58 21.58 -12.50
N TYR A 149 14.89 21.82 -11.37
CA TYR A 149 13.43 21.97 -11.33
C TYR A 149 12.95 23.04 -12.31
N TYR A 150 13.56 24.23 -12.31
CA TYR A 150 13.21 25.29 -13.26
C TYR A 150 13.57 24.90 -14.70
N GLN A 151 14.77 24.34 -14.91
CA GLN A 151 15.26 24.00 -16.25
C GLN A 151 14.45 22.89 -16.93
N SER A 152 13.99 21.92 -16.16
CA SER A 152 13.22 20.78 -16.63
C SER A 152 11.73 21.07 -16.77
N GLY A 153 11.27 22.24 -16.32
CA GLY A 153 9.88 22.63 -16.29
C GLY A 153 9.06 21.92 -15.22
N GLY A 154 9.67 21.62 -14.06
CA GLY A 154 8.98 21.19 -12.86
C GLY A 154 9.37 19.80 -12.33
N LYS A 155 10.45 19.18 -12.82
CA LYS A 155 10.91 17.88 -12.28
C LYS A 155 11.88 18.11 -11.14
N ILE A 156 11.49 17.72 -9.93
CA ILE A 156 12.37 17.75 -8.77
C ILE A 156 13.14 16.44 -8.64
N ARG A 157 14.46 16.51 -8.42
CA ARG A 157 15.29 15.34 -8.11
C ARG A 157 16.34 15.71 -7.09
N ARG A 158 16.42 14.94 -6.01
CA ARG A 158 17.45 15.09 -5.01
C ARG A 158 18.79 14.55 -5.54
N PRO A 159 19.88 15.32 -5.42
CA PRO A 159 21.22 14.80 -5.66
C PRO A 159 21.55 13.66 -4.69
N ALA A 160 22.11 12.56 -5.20
CA ALA A 160 22.31 11.34 -4.41
C ALA A 160 23.20 11.54 -3.16
N ASN A 161 24.09 12.53 -3.19
CA ASN A 161 25.00 12.90 -2.11
C ASN A 161 24.38 13.85 -1.07
N VAL A 162 23.11 14.23 -1.20
CA VAL A 162 22.42 15.14 -0.30
C VAL A 162 21.44 14.36 0.58
N PRO A 163 21.48 14.49 1.91
CA PRO A 163 20.47 13.90 2.79
C PRO A 163 19.03 14.35 2.45
N ILE A 164 18.05 13.46 2.68
CA ILE A 164 16.64 13.70 2.31
C ILE A 164 16.07 14.92 3.03
N ASP A 165 16.31 15.04 4.34
CA ASP A 165 15.90 16.14 5.20
C ASP A 165 16.50 17.48 4.74
N VAL A 166 17.81 17.49 4.46
CA VAL A 166 18.50 18.69 3.96
C VAL A 166 17.92 19.15 2.63
N PHE A 167 17.60 18.24 1.72
CA PHE A 167 17.00 18.63 0.44
C PHE A 167 15.56 19.12 0.60
N ALA A 168 14.76 18.49 1.48
CA ALA A 168 13.40 18.93 1.80
C ALA A 168 13.37 20.36 2.38
N ASP A 169 14.34 20.70 3.24
CA ASP A 169 14.51 22.04 3.78
C ASP A 169 14.82 23.06 2.68
N GLU A 170 15.62 22.68 1.66
CA GLU A 170 15.90 23.55 0.52
C GLU A 170 14.67 23.72 -0.39
N ILE A 171 13.89 22.67 -0.67
CA ILE A 171 12.62 22.79 -1.42
C ILE A 171 11.68 23.78 -0.72
N THR A 172 11.60 23.69 0.61
CA THR A 172 10.79 24.59 1.45
C THR A 172 11.34 26.02 1.41
N PHE A 173 12.65 26.19 1.55
CA PHE A 173 13.30 27.51 1.53
C PHE A 173 13.14 28.23 0.19
N TYR A 174 13.31 27.54 -0.94
CA TYR A 174 13.12 28.13 -2.27
C TYR A 174 11.64 28.27 -2.66
N GLU A 175 10.73 27.88 -1.77
CA GLU A 175 9.28 28.00 -1.94
C GLU A 175 8.79 27.33 -3.23
N LEU A 176 9.26 26.12 -3.55
CA LEU A 176 8.88 25.41 -4.77
C LEU A 176 7.40 24.96 -4.80
N GLY A 177 6.71 25.04 -3.66
CA GLY A 177 5.29 24.72 -3.50
C GLY A 177 5.03 23.28 -3.07
N ASP A 178 3.78 23.03 -2.64
CA ASP A 178 3.35 21.73 -2.13
C ASP A 178 3.38 20.64 -3.21
N ASP A 179 3.08 20.98 -4.47
CA ASP A 179 3.12 20.02 -5.59
C ASP A 179 4.54 19.47 -5.83
N ALA A 180 5.56 20.32 -5.72
CA ALA A 180 6.96 19.90 -5.84
C ALA A 180 7.40 19.07 -4.63
N MET A 181 6.93 19.42 -3.43
CA MET A 181 7.20 18.64 -2.22
C MET A 181 6.54 17.26 -2.26
N ASP A 182 5.30 17.17 -2.72
CA ASP A 182 4.57 15.90 -2.87
C ASP A 182 5.22 15.03 -3.95
N GLN A 183 5.63 15.59 -5.10
CA GLN A 183 6.42 14.86 -6.11
C GLN A 183 7.74 14.34 -5.55
N PHE A 184 8.48 15.17 -4.80
CA PHE A 184 9.73 14.76 -4.16
C PHE A 184 9.51 13.61 -3.18
N ARG A 185 8.46 13.69 -2.34
CA ARG A 185 8.10 12.63 -1.39
C ARG A 185 7.78 11.32 -2.10
N GLU A 186 6.96 11.37 -3.15
CA GLU A 186 6.60 10.20 -3.95
C GLU A 186 7.83 9.54 -4.59
N ASP A 187 8.72 10.33 -5.20
CA ASP A 187 9.93 9.83 -5.87
C ASP A 187 10.94 9.22 -4.87
N GLU A 188 11.02 9.74 -3.64
CA GLU A 188 11.83 9.16 -2.55
C GLU A 188 11.15 7.95 -1.88
N GLY A 189 9.95 7.57 -2.32
CA GLY A 189 9.20 6.42 -1.81
C GLY A 189 8.44 6.69 -0.51
N PHE A 190 8.23 7.95 -0.14
CA PHE A 190 7.30 8.29 0.94
C PHE A 190 5.87 8.06 0.47
N ILE A 191 5.20 7.09 1.10
CA ILE A 191 3.79 6.83 0.86
C ILE A 191 3.00 7.87 1.66
N LYS A 192 2.15 8.66 0.97
CA LYS A 192 1.20 9.56 1.63
C LYS A 192 0.26 8.71 2.48
N ASP A 193 0.25 8.95 3.79
CA ASP A 193 -0.68 8.27 4.68
C ASP A 193 -2.10 8.49 4.15
N PRO A 194 -2.91 7.43 3.97
CA PRO A 194 -4.27 7.58 3.47
C PRO A 194 -5.05 8.49 4.43
N GLU A 195 -5.74 9.50 3.89
CA GLU A 195 -6.55 10.40 4.70
C GLU A 195 -7.58 9.60 5.50
N THR A 196 -7.47 9.68 6.82
CA THR A 196 -8.40 8.99 7.72
C THR A 196 -9.73 9.73 7.72
N LEU A 197 -10.75 9.14 7.09
CA LEU A 197 -12.10 9.70 7.12
C LEU A 197 -12.63 9.67 8.56
N LEU A 198 -12.96 10.85 9.09
CA LEU A 198 -13.54 11.01 10.42
C LEU A 198 -15.03 11.34 10.30
N PRO A 199 -15.88 10.82 11.21
CA PRO A 199 -17.27 11.25 11.29
C PRO A 199 -17.38 12.76 11.55
N THR A 200 -18.38 13.41 10.94
CA THR A 200 -18.61 14.85 11.09
C THR A 200 -19.08 15.26 12.49
N ASN A 201 -19.86 14.39 13.15
CA ASN A 201 -20.39 14.65 14.48
C ASN A 201 -19.33 14.37 15.55
N ASP A 202 -19.10 15.33 16.46
CA ASP A 202 -18.08 15.22 17.51
C ASP A 202 -18.27 13.99 18.41
N PHE A 203 -19.52 13.66 18.76
CA PHE A 203 -19.82 12.48 19.55
C PHE A 203 -19.46 11.18 18.81
N HIS A 204 -19.83 11.07 17.52
CA HIS A 204 -19.47 9.91 16.71
C HIS A 204 -17.96 9.83 16.51
N ARG A 205 -17.30 10.97 16.29
CA ARG A 205 -15.84 11.05 16.17
C ARG A 205 -15.14 10.54 17.42
N GLN A 206 -15.62 10.92 18.61
CA GLN A 206 -15.02 10.46 19.88
C GLN A 206 -15.14 8.93 20.04
N PHE A 207 -16.31 8.36 19.77
CA PHE A 207 -16.51 6.91 19.83
C PHE A 207 -15.75 6.16 18.73
N TRP A 208 -15.68 6.73 17.53
CA TRP A 208 -14.89 6.19 16.43
C TRP A 208 -13.41 6.13 16.79
N LEU A 209 -12.85 7.21 17.34
CA LEU A 209 -11.46 7.23 17.82
C LEU A 209 -11.25 6.21 18.94
N LEU A 210 -12.20 6.08 19.87
CA LEU A 210 -12.11 5.16 21.01
C LEU A 210 -12.04 3.68 20.58
N PHE A 211 -12.83 3.27 19.58
CA PHE A 211 -12.95 1.87 19.16
C PHE A 211 -12.11 1.50 17.93
N GLU A 212 -11.82 2.43 17.03
CA GLU A 212 -11.08 2.17 15.79
C GLU A 212 -9.56 2.36 15.98
N TYR A 213 -9.15 3.37 16.76
CA TYR A 213 -7.76 3.80 16.90
C TYR A 213 -7.28 3.69 18.36
N PRO A 214 -6.65 2.55 18.76
CA PRO A 214 -6.14 2.36 20.11
C PRO A 214 -5.18 3.47 20.58
N GLU A 215 -4.40 4.06 19.67
CA GLU A 215 -3.44 5.12 19.98
C GLU A 215 -4.05 6.50 20.21
N SER A 216 -5.37 6.66 20.00
CA SER A 216 -6.03 7.96 20.11
C SER A 216 -6.06 8.51 21.54
N SER A 217 -6.15 7.63 22.54
CA SER A 217 -6.25 8.01 23.96
C SER A 217 -5.93 6.83 24.89
N SER A 218 -5.60 7.12 26.16
CA SER A 218 -5.42 6.08 27.18
C SER A 218 -6.68 5.23 27.39
N ALA A 219 -7.87 5.83 27.25
CA ALA A 219 -9.14 5.09 27.28
C ALA A 219 -9.27 4.13 26.10
N ALA A 220 -8.88 4.55 24.89
CA ALA A 220 -8.87 3.70 23.70
C ALA A 220 -7.90 2.52 23.86
N ARG A 221 -6.71 2.77 24.44
CA ARG A 221 -5.77 1.69 24.81
C ARG A 221 -6.40 0.70 25.80
N GLY A 222 -7.16 1.19 26.78
CA GLY A 222 -7.90 0.34 27.71
C GLY A 222 -8.95 -0.54 27.03
N VAL A 223 -9.77 0.04 26.14
CA VAL A 223 -10.78 -0.71 25.36
C VAL A 223 -10.12 -1.74 24.44
N ALA A 224 -9.02 -1.38 23.78
CA ALA A 224 -8.25 -2.30 22.95
C ALA A 224 -7.68 -3.47 23.76
N LEU A 225 -7.13 -3.21 24.95
CA LEU A 225 -6.63 -4.26 25.84
C LEU A 225 -7.73 -5.23 26.26
N VAL A 226 -8.91 -4.72 26.66
CA VAL A 226 -10.06 -5.56 26.99
C VAL A 226 -10.47 -6.41 25.79
N SER A 227 -10.49 -5.83 24.59
CA SER A 227 -10.86 -6.54 23.36
C SER A 227 -9.88 -7.66 23.03
N VAL A 228 -8.57 -7.43 23.18
CA VAL A 228 -7.53 -8.47 23.04
C VAL A 228 -7.73 -9.59 24.07
N LEU A 229 -7.99 -9.26 25.33
CA LEU A 229 -8.23 -10.26 26.38
C LEU A 229 -9.45 -11.13 26.07
N VAL A 230 -10.57 -10.53 25.63
CA VAL A 230 -11.77 -11.27 25.24
C VAL A 230 -11.48 -12.19 24.04
N ILE A 231 -10.70 -11.73 23.05
CA ILE A 231 -10.27 -12.59 21.92
C ILE A 231 -9.47 -13.79 22.41
N VAL A 232 -8.46 -13.56 23.26
CA VAL A 232 -7.63 -14.64 23.81
C VAL A 232 -8.46 -15.65 24.61
N ILE A 233 -9.32 -15.17 25.51
CA ILE A 233 -10.23 -16.03 26.29
C ILE A 233 -11.11 -16.85 25.34
N SER A 234 -11.68 -16.21 24.31
CA SER A 234 -12.52 -16.90 23.36
C SER A 234 -11.75 -18.05 22.69
N ILE A 235 -10.52 -17.82 22.20
CA ILE A 235 -9.67 -18.83 21.55
C ILE A 235 -9.35 -19.98 22.52
N ILE A 236 -8.96 -19.67 23.76
CA ILE A 236 -8.68 -20.69 24.78
C ILE A 236 -9.90 -21.59 24.98
N ILE A 237 -11.09 -21.02 25.11
CA ILE A 237 -12.34 -21.78 25.28
C ILE A 237 -12.61 -22.69 24.08
N PHE A 238 -12.37 -22.24 22.86
CA PHE A 238 -12.50 -23.09 21.68
C PHE A 238 -11.50 -24.25 21.67
N CYS A 239 -10.25 -24.01 22.04
CA CYS A 239 -9.27 -25.08 22.18
C CYS A 239 -9.69 -26.07 23.27
N MET A 240 -10.14 -25.58 24.43
CA MET A 240 -10.60 -26.42 25.54
C MET A 240 -11.80 -27.27 25.16
N GLU A 241 -12.74 -26.75 24.38
CA GLU A 241 -13.91 -27.49 23.90
C GLU A 241 -13.54 -28.70 23.01
N THR A 242 -12.35 -28.70 22.41
CA THR A 242 -11.86 -29.84 21.60
C THR A 242 -11.22 -30.96 22.42
N LEU A 243 -10.93 -30.74 23.70
CA LEU A 243 -10.28 -31.74 24.55
C LEU A 243 -11.23 -32.89 24.92
N PRO A 244 -10.73 -34.14 24.92
CA PRO A 244 -11.56 -35.32 25.17
C PRO A 244 -12.17 -35.32 26.58
N GLU A 245 -11.47 -34.82 27.59
CA GLU A 245 -11.93 -34.80 28.99
C GLU A 245 -13.23 -34.00 29.14
N PHE A 246 -13.33 -32.85 28.46
CA PHE A 246 -14.52 -31.99 28.49
C PHE A 246 -15.62 -32.44 27.53
N ARG A 247 -15.31 -33.33 26.57
CA ARG A 247 -16.29 -33.94 25.68
C ARG A 247 -16.96 -35.14 26.33
N GLU A 248 -16.18 -35.99 26.98
CA GLU A 248 -16.67 -37.21 27.66
C GLU A 248 -17.54 -36.88 28.88
N GLU A 249 -17.26 -35.81 29.63
CA GLU A 249 -18.11 -35.40 30.75
C GLU A 249 -19.52 -34.93 30.31
N ARG A 250 -19.65 -34.38 29.08
CA ARG A 250 -20.95 -34.04 28.48
C ARG A 250 -21.72 -35.30 28.07
N GLU A 251 -21.03 -36.29 27.51
CA GLU A 251 -21.62 -37.57 27.13
C GLU A 251 -22.02 -38.39 28.39
N PHE A 252 -21.25 -38.32 29.49
CA PHE A 252 -21.53 -39.03 30.75
C PHE A 252 -22.60 -38.38 31.63
N LYS A 253 -23.00 -37.12 31.40
CA LYS A 253 -24.21 -36.52 32.00
C LYS A 253 -25.49 -36.91 31.26
N SER A 254 -25.37 -37.66 30.15
CA SER A 254 -26.49 -38.16 29.35
C SER A 254 -26.82 -39.68 29.45
N PRO A 255 -26.59 -40.40 30.58
CA PRO A 255 -27.20 -41.71 30.76
C PRO A 255 -28.43 -41.66 31.68
N GLN A 256 -29.58 -41.96 31.06
CA GLN A 256 -30.68 -42.77 31.61
C GLN A 256 -31.81 -42.06 32.43
N GLU A 257 -32.98 -41.99 31.77
CA GLU A 257 -34.34 -42.13 32.32
C GLU A 257 -34.85 -41.14 33.41
N LEU A 258 -35.44 -39.99 32.99
CA LEU A 258 -36.60 -39.44 33.73
C LEU A 258 -37.50 -38.53 32.87
N SER A 259 -38.72 -39.02 32.61
CA SER A 259 -39.97 -38.28 32.30
C SER A 259 -39.96 -37.20 31.20
N LYS A 260 -40.64 -37.55 30.09
CA LYS A 260 -40.88 -36.77 28.85
C LYS A 260 -41.61 -35.43 28.97
N ASN A 261 -42.05 -35.01 30.16
CA ASN A 261 -42.85 -33.78 30.33
C ASN A 261 -42.17 -32.68 31.17
N LEU A 262 -40.98 -32.95 31.72
CA LEU A 262 -40.14 -31.97 32.44
C LEU A 262 -38.89 -31.58 31.65
N THR A 263 -38.82 -32.03 30.39
CA THR A 263 -37.59 -32.06 29.58
C THR A 263 -37.34 -30.73 28.86
N ASP A 264 -38.39 -30.01 28.44
CA ASP A 264 -38.22 -28.73 27.75
C ASP A 264 -37.65 -27.62 28.66
N THR A 265 -38.06 -27.59 29.93
CA THR A 265 -37.56 -26.59 30.89
C THR A 265 -36.16 -26.94 31.42
N LEU A 266 -35.85 -28.22 31.63
CA LEU A 266 -34.53 -28.66 32.12
C LEU A 266 -33.45 -28.65 31.05
N LEU A 267 -33.77 -28.95 29.79
CA LEU A 267 -32.80 -28.88 28.68
C LEU A 267 -32.39 -27.44 28.37
N ALA A 268 -33.35 -26.50 28.38
CA ALA A 268 -33.06 -25.08 28.32
C ALA A 268 -32.19 -24.64 29.52
N HIS A 269 -32.53 -25.09 30.74
CA HIS A 269 -31.74 -24.75 31.93
C HIS A 269 -30.31 -25.30 31.91
N SER A 270 -30.10 -26.49 31.33
CA SER A 270 -28.77 -27.15 31.21
C SER A 270 -27.85 -26.47 30.20
N THR A 271 -28.41 -25.91 29.11
CA THR A 271 -27.61 -25.22 28.07
C THR A 271 -27.13 -23.86 28.58
N PHE A 272 -27.97 -23.12 29.32
CA PHE A 272 -27.59 -21.86 29.97
C PHE A 272 -26.70 -22.04 31.22
N THR A 273 -26.48 -23.26 31.70
CA THR A 273 -25.57 -23.56 32.81
C THR A 273 -24.25 -24.18 32.38
N ASP A 274 -24.06 -24.51 31.09
CA ASP A 274 -22.76 -24.91 30.57
C ASP A 274 -21.78 -23.73 30.60
N PRO A 275 -20.70 -23.78 31.41
CA PRO A 275 -19.74 -22.69 31.52
C PRO A 275 -19.14 -22.29 30.17
N PHE A 276 -18.95 -23.25 29.25
CA PHE A 276 -18.42 -22.96 27.92
C PHE A 276 -19.39 -22.13 27.07
N PHE A 277 -20.68 -22.48 27.09
CA PHE A 277 -21.73 -21.72 26.40
C PHE A 277 -21.89 -20.32 26.96
N VAL A 278 -21.84 -20.16 28.30
CA VAL A 278 -21.95 -18.86 28.96
C VAL A 278 -20.79 -17.94 28.59
N ILE A 279 -19.55 -18.44 28.67
CA ILE A 279 -18.36 -17.66 28.33
C ILE A 279 -18.33 -17.34 26.83
N GLU A 280 -18.67 -18.30 25.96
CA GLU A 280 -18.78 -18.06 24.52
C GLU A 280 -19.81 -16.96 24.23
N THR A 281 -21.01 -17.06 24.80
CA THR A 281 -22.08 -16.07 24.66
C THR A 281 -21.61 -14.69 25.13
N ALA A 282 -20.94 -14.60 26.28
CA ALA A 282 -20.40 -13.33 26.77
C ALA A 282 -19.36 -12.72 25.81
N CYS A 283 -18.45 -13.53 25.26
CA CYS A 283 -17.47 -13.07 24.27
C CYS A 283 -18.15 -12.55 22.98
N ILE A 284 -19.16 -13.26 22.49
CA ILE A 284 -19.90 -12.87 21.29
C ILE A 284 -20.74 -11.62 21.51
N ILE A 285 -21.31 -11.44 22.70
CA ILE A 285 -21.98 -10.18 23.08
C ILE A 285 -20.98 -9.01 23.00
N TRP A 286 -19.78 -9.17 23.54
CA TRP A 286 -18.73 -8.13 23.44
C TRP A 286 -18.34 -7.84 22.00
N PHE A 287 -18.10 -8.86 21.16
CA PHE A 287 -17.78 -8.67 19.75
C PHE A 287 -18.90 -8.00 18.96
N SER A 288 -20.15 -8.38 19.25
CA SER A 288 -21.33 -7.79 18.62
C SER A 288 -21.50 -6.33 19.04
N PHE A 289 -21.28 -6.01 20.31
CA PHE A 289 -21.30 -4.65 20.83
C PHE A 289 -20.25 -3.78 20.14
N GLU A 290 -19.01 -4.25 20.08
CA GLU A 290 -17.91 -3.59 19.37
C GLU A 290 -18.23 -3.32 17.90
N LEU A 291 -18.72 -4.34 17.18
CA LEU A 291 -19.12 -4.22 15.77
C LEU A 291 -20.27 -3.22 15.60
N LEU A 292 -21.27 -3.27 16.46
CA LEU A 292 -22.44 -2.40 16.40
C LEU A 292 -22.08 -0.93 16.66
N VAL A 293 -21.26 -0.66 17.68
CA VAL A 293 -20.78 0.70 17.96
C VAL A 293 -20.01 1.25 16.77
N ARG A 294 -19.06 0.48 16.22
CA ARG A 294 -18.31 0.90 15.03
C ARG A 294 -19.24 1.13 13.84
N PHE A 295 -20.18 0.22 13.59
CA PHE A 295 -21.15 0.37 12.51
C PHE A 295 -22.03 1.62 12.68
N ILE A 296 -22.46 1.97 13.89
CA ILE A 296 -23.29 3.16 14.14
C ILE A 296 -22.48 4.44 13.90
N VAL A 297 -21.25 4.50 14.42
CA VAL A 297 -20.45 5.73 14.43
C VAL A 297 -19.56 5.93 13.20
N CYS A 298 -19.42 4.95 12.30
CA CYS A 298 -18.55 5.04 11.12
C CYS A 298 -18.98 6.16 10.14
N PRO A 299 -18.00 6.79 9.44
CA PRO A 299 -18.26 7.88 8.49
C PRO A 299 -19.05 7.44 7.25
N SER A 300 -18.79 6.24 6.73
CA SER A 300 -19.43 5.69 5.52
C SER A 300 -19.85 4.24 5.75
N LYS A 301 -21.15 3.93 5.60
CA LYS A 301 -21.70 2.58 5.80
C LYS A 301 -21.25 1.60 4.71
N THR A 302 -21.14 2.06 3.47
CA THR A 302 -20.73 1.20 2.34
C THR A 302 -19.26 0.83 2.43
N GLU A 303 -18.41 1.80 2.78
CA GLU A 303 -16.99 1.57 2.97
C GLU A 303 -16.71 0.66 4.16
N PHE A 304 -17.54 0.77 5.21
CA PHE A 304 -17.47 -0.12 6.37
C PHE A 304 -17.50 -1.60 5.97
N PHE A 305 -18.41 -2.01 5.08
CA PHE A 305 -18.50 -3.41 4.61
C PHE A 305 -17.42 -3.79 3.58
N ARG A 306 -16.74 -2.82 2.97
CA ARG A 306 -15.60 -3.08 2.06
C ARG A 306 -14.27 -3.20 2.80
N ASN A 307 -14.20 -2.72 4.05
CA ASN A 307 -13.00 -2.81 4.88
C ASN A 307 -12.80 -4.24 5.41
N ILE A 308 -11.65 -4.84 5.09
CA ILE A 308 -11.30 -6.22 5.47
C ILE A 308 -11.36 -6.47 6.98
N MET A 309 -11.00 -5.48 7.81
CA MET A 309 -11.00 -5.63 9.27
C MET A 309 -12.42 -5.77 9.81
N ASN A 310 -13.37 -5.03 9.23
CA ASN A 310 -14.78 -5.12 9.60
C ASN A 310 -15.42 -6.43 9.09
N ILE A 311 -14.98 -6.93 7.93
CA ILE A 311 -15.39 -8.27 7.44
C ILE A 311 -14.95 -9.34 8.44
N ILE A 312 -13.72 -9.28 8.93
CA ILE A 312 -13.22 -10.21 9.98
C ILE A 312 -14.08 -10.11 11.25
N ASP A 313 -14.42 -8.89 11.69
CA ASP A 313 -15.31 -8.68 12.84
C ASP A 313 -16.69 -9.35 12.63
N ILE A 314 -17.28 -9.25 11.43
CA ILE A 314 -18.54 -9.91 11.08
C ILE A 314 -18.39 -11.44 11.08
N VAL A 315 -17.38 -11.97 10.39
CA VAL A 315 -17.12 -13.42 10.31
C VAL A 315 -16.89 -14.02 11.68
N SER A 316 -16.33 -13.26 12.63
CA SER A 316 -16.06 -13.74 14.00
C SER A 316 -17.31 -14.04 14.83
N ILE A 317 -18.46 -13.42 14.52
CA ILE A 317 -19.72 -13.61 15.27
C ILE A 317 -20.71 -14.53 14.56
N ILE A 318 -20.62 -14.68 13.24
CA ILE A 318 -21.52 -15.51 12.43
C ILE A 318 -21.69 -16.94 12.98
N PRO A 319 -20.61 -17.67 13.35
CA PRO A 319 -20.76 -19.05 13.78
C PRO A 319 -21.72 -19.24 14.95
N TYR A 320 -21.71 -18.32 15.92
CA TYR A 320 -22.60 -18.38 17.08
C TYR A 320 -24.07 -18.25 16.67
N PHE A 321 -24.40 -17.23 15.88
CA PHE A 321 -25.78 -16.99 15.45
C PHE A 321 -26.31 -18.10 14.54
N VAL A 322 -25.46 -18.67 13.67
CA VAL A 322 -25.85 -19.81 12.83
C VAL A 322 -26.10 -21.05 13.68
N THR A 323 -25.24 -21.36 14.66
CA THR A 323 -25.46 -22.48 15.58
C THR A 323 -26.76 -22.29 16.36
N LEU A 324 -26.95 -21.13 16.99
CA LEU A 324 -28.15 -20.83 17.79
C LEU A 324 -29.43 -20.93 16.96
N THR A 325 -29.44 -20.36 15.75
CA THR A 325 -30.61 -20.39 14.86
C THR A 325 -30.91 -21.81 14.39
N THR A 326 -29.89 -22.60 14.07
CA THR A 326 -30.06 -24.01 13.66
C THR A 326 -30.63 -24.85 14.79
N GLU A 327 -30.16 -24.65 16.03
CA GLU A 327 -30.67 -25.34 17.21
C GLU A 327 -32.14 -24.98 17.50
N LEU A 328 -32.52 -23.70 17.37
CA LEU A 328 -33.90 -23.25 17.54
C LEU A 328 -34.85 -23.79 16.45
N ILE A 329 -34.41 -23.85 15.19
CA ILE A 329 -35.20 -24.44 14.09
C ILE A 329 -35.32 -25.96 14.26
N GLN A 330 -34.28 -26.62 14.76
CA GLN A 330 -34.31 -28.08 14.97
C GLN A 330 -35.30 -28.50 16.06
N GLN A 331 -35.58 -27.62 17.04
CA GLN A 331 -36.59 -27.85 18.06
C GLN A 331 -38.03 -27.74 17.53
N SER A 332 -38.27 -27.02 16.42
CA SER A 332 -39.62 -26.84 15.86
C SER A 332 -40.00 -27.91 14.82
N GLU A 333 -39.05 -28.56 14.15
CA GLU A 333 -39.32 -29.63 13.18
C GLU A 333 -39.02 -31.04 13.71
N LEU A 334 -40.11 -31.78 13.98
CA LEU A 334 -40.09 -33.14 14.56
C LEU A 334 -39.64 -34.27 13.61
N ASN A 335 -39.32 -34.01 12.33
CA ASN A 335 -39.09 -35.09 11.35
C ASN A 335 -37.94 -34.82 10.36
N GLY A 336 -36.91 -35.68 10.37
CA GLY A 336 -36.27 -36.17 9.14
C GLY A 336 -34.91 -35.60 8.70
N GLN A 337 -34.53 -34.35 9.02
CA GLN A 337 -33.35 -33.71 8.42
C GLN A 337 -32.08 -33.68 9.32
N GLN A 338 -31.97 -34.55 10.33
CA GLN A 338 -30.94 -34.41 11.38
C GLN A 338 -29.50 -34.72 10.94
N ASN A 339 -29.28 -35.54 9.90
CA ASN A 339 -27.92 -35.97 9.54
C ASN A 339 -27.13 -34.93 8.73
N MET A 340 -27.80 -34.12 7.90
CA MET A 340 -27.14 -33.07 7.10
C MET A 340 -26.80 -31.83 7.94
N SER A 341 -27.61 -31.51 8.96
CA SER A 341 -27.37 -30.38 9.86
C SER A 341 -26.15 -30.60 10.76
N LEU A 342 -25.89 -31.83 11.23
CA LEU A 342 -24.72 -32.14 12.07
C LEU A 342 -23.37 -31.95 11.35
N ALA A 343 -23.28 -32.29 10.07
CA ALA A 343 -22.05 -32.10 9.29
C ALA A 343 -21.76 -30.60 9.06
N ILE A 344 -22.80 -29.84 8.73
CA ILE A 344 -22.70 -28.38 8.53
C ILE A 344 -22.30 -27.68 9.84
N LEU A 345 -22.86 -28.10 10.97
CA LEU A 345 -22.51 -27.55 12.29
C LEU A 345 -21.03 -27.80 12.66
N ARG A 346 -20.43 -28.94 12.25
CA ARG A 346 -18.99 -29.19 12.45
C ARG A 346 -18.12 -28.23 11.66
N ILE A 347 -18.50 -27.92 10.42
CA ILE A 347 -17.77 -26.95 9.58
C ILE A 347 -17.92 -25.53 10.16
N ILE A 348 -19.11 -25.16 10.64
CA ILE A 348 -19.35 -23.85 11.27
C ILE A 348 -18.47 -23.66 12.51
N ARG A 349 -18.20 -24.73 13.29
CA ARG A 349 -17.25 -24.65 14.41
C ARG A 349 -15.84 -24.30 13.95
N LEU A 350 -15.37 -24.78 12.79
CA LEU A 350 -14.07 -24.39 12.23
C LEU A 350 -14.01 -22.90 11.88
N VAL A 351 -15.13 -22.32 11.44
CA VAL A 351 -15.20 -20.87 11.15
C VAL A 351 -14.91 -20.04 12.41
N ARG A 352 -15.16 -20.56 13.63
CA ARG A 352 -14.82 -19.86 14.89
C ARG A 352 -13.32 -19.57 15.01
N VAL A 353 -12.43 -20.34 14.36
CA VAL A 353 -10.98 -20.06 14.35
C VAL A 353 -10.68 -18.70 13.74
N PHE A 354 -11.46 -18.24 12.75
CA PHE A 354 -11.18 -16.96 12.08
C PHE A 354 -11.22 -15.75 13.00
N ARG A 355 -11.86 -15.82 14.19
CA ARG A 355 -11.81 -14.73 15.17
C ARG A 355 -10.38 -14.43 15.67
N ILE A 356 -9.42 -15.35 15.49
CA ILE A 356 -8.00 -15.07 15.74
C ILE A 356 -7.51 -13.89 14.90
N PHE A 357 -8.02 -13.74 13.67
CA PHE A 357 -7.65 -12.63 12.80
C PHE A 357 -8.19 -11.29 13.31
N LYS A 358 -9.12 -11.25 14.27
CA LYS A 358 -9.54 -10.00 14.92
C LYS A 358 -8.37 -9.33 15.66
N LEU A 359 -7.36 -10.10 16.09
CA LEU A 359 -6.10 -9.56 16.63
C LEU A 359 -5.37 -8.65 15.64
N SER A 360 -5.61 -8.80 14.33
CA SER A 360 -5.00 -7.94 13.31
C SER A 360 -5.31 -6.46 13.51
N ARG A 361 -6.47 -6.10 14.08
CA ARG A 361 -6.80 -4.71 14.40
C ARG A 361 -5.87 -4.11 15.44
N HIS A 362 -5.40 -4.94 16.37
CA HIS A 362 -4.55 -4.54 17.49
C HIS A 362 -3.07 -4.84 17.25
N SER A 363 -2.71 -5.50 16.15
CA SER A 363 -1.34 -5.86 15.79
C SER A 363 -0.91 -5.18 14.50
N LYS A 364 -0.02 -4.19 14.62
CA LYS A 364 0.63 -3.55 13.47
C LYS A 364 1.42 -4.56 12.63
N GLY A 365 2.08 -5.52 13.27
CA GLY A 365 2.81 -6.58 12.57
C GLY A 365 1.90 -7.41 11.64
N LEU A 366 0.68 -7.76 12.09
CA LEU A 366 -0.26 -8.52 11.27
C LEU A 366 -0.88 -7.68 10.13
N GLN A 367 -1.04 -6.36 10.33
CA GLN A 367 -1.42 -5.43 9.27
C GLN A 367 -0.32 -5.31 8.20
N ILE A 368 0.93 -5.19 8.62
CA ILE A 368 2.11 -5.15 7.72
C ILE A 368 2.23 -6.46 6.95
N LEU A 369 2.07 -7.61 7.62
CA LEU A 369 2.05 -8.91 6.95
C LEU A 369 0.95 -8.96 5.87
N GLY A 370 -0.26 -8.48 6.19
CA GLY A 370 -1.37 -8.40 5.23
C GLY A 370 -1.06 -7.52 4.02
N GLN A 371 -0.44 -6.35 4.24
CA GLN A 371 -0.02 -5.47 3.13
C GLN A 371 1.11 -6.09 2.29
N THR A 372 2.07 -6.73 2.94
CA THR A 372 3.18 -7.44 2.28
C THR A 372 2.66 -8.57 1.40
N LEU A 373 1.73 -9.38 1.92
CA LEU A 373 1.06 -10.44 1.16
C LEU A 373 0.28 -9.86 -0.03
N LYS A 374 -0.50 -8.78 0.19
CA LYS A 374 -1.26 -8.12 -0.87
C LYS A 374 -0.35 -7.61 -1.99
N ALA A 375 0.77 -6.97 -1.63
CA ALA A 375 1.74 -6.47 -2.58
C ALA A 375 2.47 -7.60 -3.33
N SER A 376 2.66 -8.75 -2.69
CA SER A 376 3.41 -9.89 -3.22
C SER A 376 2.51 -10.99 -3.80
N MET A 377 1.22 -10.73 -4.04
CA MET A 377 0.27 -11.75 -4.50
C MET A 377 0.67 -12.38 -5.84
N ARG A 378 1.32 -11.60 -6.72
CA ARG A 378 1.78 -12.11 -8.02
C ARG A 378 2.92 -13.10 -7.83
N GLU A 379 3.88 -12.76 -7.00
CA GLU A 379 5.05 -13.57 -6.67
C GLU A 379 4.64 -14.83 -5.91
N LEU A 380 3.72 -14.70 -4.94
CA LEU A 380 3.12 -15.82 -4.23
C LEU A 380 2.35 -16.76 -5.18
N GLY A 381 1.62 -16.20 -6.15
CA GLY A 381 0.92 -16.97 -7.18
C GLY A 381 1.88 -17.78 -8.06
N LEU A 382 3.01 -17.19 -8.45
CA LEU A 382 4.06 -17.89 -9.20
C LEU A 382 4.72 -19.00 -8.38
N LEU A 383 4.98 -18.76 -7.10
CA LEU A 383 5.50 -19.79 -6.18
C LEU A 383 4.57 -21.00 -6.11
N ILE A 384 3.28 -20.79 -5.87
CA ILE A 384 2.27 -21.86 -5.80
C ILE A 384 2.17 -22.59 -7.15
N PHE A 385 2.26 -21.86 -8.27
CA PHE A 385 2.22 -22.44 -9.60
C PHE A 385 3.40 -23.38 -9.88
N PHE A 386 4.63 -22.96 -9.57
CA PHE A 386 5.82 -23.82 -9.73
C PHE A 386 5.81 -25.00 -8.77
N LEU A 387 5.37 -24.78 -7.51
CA LEU A 387 5.18 -25.87 -6.55
C LEU A 387 4.17 -26.91 -7.08
N PHE A 388 3.06 -26.47 -7.65
CA PHE A 388 2.04 -27.38 -8.21
C PHE A 388 2.58 -28.21 -9.39
N ILE A 389 3.32 -27.59 -10.31
CA ILE A 389 3.99 -28.31 -11.40
C ILE A 389 5.00 -29.33 -10.86
N GLY A 390 5.83 -28.92 -9.90
CA GLY A 390 6.82 -29.78 -9.26
C GLY A 390 6.17 -30.98 -8.58
N VAL A 391 5.10 -30.76 -7.82
CA VAL A 391 4.32 -31.83 -7.17
C VAL A 391 3.81 -32.83 -8.20
N ILE A 392 3.15 -32.40 -9.28
CA ILE A 392 2.66 -33.33 -10.31
C ILE A 392 3.81 -34.11 -10.95
N LEU A 393 4.89 -33.43 -11.30
CA LEU A 393 6.03 -34.03 -11.99
C LEU A 393 6.75 -35.06 -11.13
N PHE A 394 7.13 -34.70 -9.89
CA PHE A 394 7.89 -35.57 -9.01
C PHE A 394 7.03 -36.70 -8.44
N SER A 395 5.75 -36.48 -8.16
CA SER A 395 4.84 -37.55 -7.74
C SER A 395 4.60 -38.57 -8.86
N SER A 396 4.53 -38.12 -10.12
CA SER A 396 4.44 -39.04 -11.27
C SER A 396 5.73 -39.84 -11.45
N ALA A 397 6.90 -39.18 -11.36
CA ALA A 397 8.20 -39.82 -11.52
C ALA A 397 8.48 -40.85 -10.41
N VAL A 398 8.20 -40.53 -9.15
CA VAL A 398 8.42 -41.47 -8.03
C VAL A 398 7.43 -42.63 -8.09
N TYR A 399 6.17 -42.39 -8.51
CA TYR A 399 5.18 -43.44 -8.70
C TYR A 399 5.69 -44.48 -9.70
N PHE A 400 6.10 -44.06 -10.90
CA PHE A 400 6.62 -45.00 -11.90
C PHE A 400 7.96 -45.63 -11.50
N ALA A 401 8.75 -45.01 -10.63
CA ALA A 401 9.98 -45.59 -10.12
C ALA A 401 9.74 -46.64 -9.02
N GLU A 402 8.62 -46.58 -8.30
CA GLU A 402 8.31 -47.42 -7.15
C GLU A 402 7.12 -48.38 -7.38
N VAL A 403 6.42 -48.30 -8.52
CA VAL A 403 5.18 -49.07 -8.78
C VAL A 403 5.39 -50.58 -8.76
N ASP A 404 6.58 -51.04 -9.14
CA ASP A 404 6.92 -52.48 -9.18
C ASP A 404 7.38 -53.01 -7.80
N GLU A 405 7.54 -52.16 -6.79
CA GLU A 405 7.97 -52.55 -5.45
C GLU A 405 6.74 -52.90 -4.57
N PRO A 406 6.60 -54.16 -4.10
CA PRO A 406 5.41 -54.61 -3.38
C PRO A 406 5.15 -53.91 -2.04
N GLN A 407 6.19 -53.33 -1.43
CA GLN A 407 6.10 -52.60 -0.16
C GLN A 407 6.11 -51.08 -0.35
N SER A 408 5.90 -50.60 -1.58
CA SER A 408 5.87 -49.17 -1.88
C SER A 408 4.68 -48.47 -1.20
N HIS A 409 4.95 -47.32 -0.61
CA HIS A 409 3.92 -46.41 -0.11
C HIS A 409 3.24 -45.61 -1.24
N PHE A 410 3.79 -45.63 -2.47
CA PHE A 410 3.31 -44.87 -3.62
C PHE A 410 2.24 -45.64 -4.40
N SER A 411 1.06 -45.81 -3.80
CA SER A 411 -0.06 -46.56 -4.39
C SER A 411 -0.70 -45.86 -5.60
N SER A 412 -0.68 -44.52 -5.61
CA SER A 412 -1.19 -43.71 -6.71
C SER A 412 -0.44 -42.38 -6.82
N ILE A 413 -0.54 -41.71 -7.97
CA ILE A 413 0.07 -40.38 -8.17
C ILE A 413 -0.47 -39.35 -7.15
N PRO A 414 -1.78 -39.27 -6.86
CA PRO A 414 -2.29 -38.40 -5.80
C PRO A 414 -1.73 -38.70 -4.40
N ASP A 415 -1.51 -39.97 -4.05
CA ASP A 415 -0.85 -40.32 -2.78
C ASP A 415 0.60 -39.79 -2.75
N GLY A 416 1.27 -39.83 -3.90
CA GLY A 416 2.58 -39.22 -4.09
C GLY A 416 2.61 -37.70 -3.94
N PHE A 417 1.48 -36.98 -4.03
CA PHE A 417 1.45 -35.52 -3.84
C PHE A 417 1.85 -35.13 -2.42
N TRP A 418 1.40 -35.90 -1.42
CA TRP A 418 1.77 -35.68 -0.02
C TRP A 418 3.29 -35.75 0.16
N TRP A 419 3.92 -36.82 -0.34
CA TRP A 419 5.36 -36.97 -0.29
C TRP A 419 6.10 -35.84 -1.03
N ALA A 420 5.64 -35.45 -2.23
CA ALA A 420 6.30 -34.40 -3.00
C ALA A 420 6.21 -33.03 -2.31
N VAL A 421 5.05 -32.64 -1.77
CA VAL A 421 4.91 -31.40 -1.00
C VAL A 421 5.82 -31.40 0.22
N VAL A 422 5.82 -32.48 1.01
CA VAL A 422 6.64 -32.62 2.23
C VAL A 422 8.14 -32.61 1.91
N THR A 423 8.55 -33.18 0.77
CA THR A 423 9.95 -33.21 0.34
C THR A 423 10.39 -31.86 -0.22
N MET A 424 9.60 -31.24 -1.11
CA MET A 424 9.93 -29.95 -1.71
C MET A 424 9.95 -28.81 -0.67
N THR A 425 9.10 -28.89 0.36
CA THR A 425 9.11 -27.94 1.48
C THR A 425 10.15 -28.27 2.55
N THR A 426 10.99 -29.29 2.33
CA THR A 426 12.07 -29.75 3.23
C THR A 426 11.60 -30.22 4.62
N VAL A 427 10.31 -30.52 4.77
CA VAL A 427 9.73 -31.00 6.04
C VAL A 427 10.16 -32.43 6.34
N GLY A 428 10.04 -33.33 5.37
CA GLY A 428 10.57 -34.69 5.45
C GLY A 428 10.09 -35.52 6.67
N TYR A 429 8.77 -35.68 6.86
CA TYR A 429 8.22 -36.47 7.98
C TYR A 429 8.71 -37.92 8.05
N GLY A 430 9.06 -38.53 6.89
CA GLY A 430 9.59 -39.89 6.80
C GLY A 430 8.53 -41.00 6.81
N ASP A 431 7.25 -40.64 6.78
CA ASP A 431 6.11 -41.55 6.68
C ASP A 431 5.94 -42.18 5.29
N MET A 432 6.39 -41.47 4.24
CA MET A 432 6.54 -41.99 2.88
C MET A 432 7.96 -41.75 2.40
N CYS A 433 8.65 -42.80 1.92
CA CYS A 433 10.01 -42.71 1.41
C CYS A 433 10.20 -43.67 0.22
N PRO A 434 10.88 -43.24 -0.86
CA PRO A 434 11.24 -44.15 -1.94
C PRO A 434 12.31 -45.14 -1.48
N THR A 435 12.13 -46.40 -1.83
CA THR A 435 12.99 -47.50 -1.42
C THR A 435 13.92 -47.94 -2.55
N THR A 436 13.46 -47.85 -3.80
CA THR A 436 14.23 -48.21 -4.99
C THR A 436 15.33 -47.19 -5.26
N LEU A 437 16.33 -47.59 -6.05
CA LEU A 437 17.37 -46.68 -6.50
C LEU A 437 16.80 -45.54 -7.36
N GLY A 438 15.85 -45.85 -8.25
CA GLY A 438 15.20 -44.85 -9.11
C GLY A 438 14.44 -43.81 -8.29
N GLY A 439 13.62 -44.26 -7.33
CA GLY A 439 12.88 -43.37 -6.45
C GLY A 439 13.80 -42.50 -5.59
N LYS A 440 14.95 -43.00 -5.12
CA LYS A 440 15.95 -42.20 -4.38
C LYS A 440 16.59 -41.11 -5.24
N ILE A 441 16.87 -41.38 -6.52
CA ILE A 441 17.35 -40.36 -7.46
C ILE A 441 16.27 -39.29 -7.66
N VAL A 442 15.02 -39.69 -7.88
CA VAL A 442 13.88 -38.76 -8.00
C VAL A 442 13.73 -37.92 -6.73
N GLY A 443 13.82 -38.53 -5.55
CA GLY A 443 13.75 -37.84 -4.26
C GLY A 443 14.87 -36.81 -4.08
N THR A 444 16.09 -37.14 -4.51
CA THR A 444 17.22 -36.21 -4.48
C THR A 444 16.97 -34.99 -5.38
N LEU A 445 16.50 -35.22 -6.61
CA LEU A 445 16.16 -34.14 -7.53
C LEU A 445 14.97 -33.31 -7.04
N CYS A 446 13.96 -33.95 -6.44
CA CYS A 446 12.79 -33.31 -5.85
C CYS A 446 13.18 -32.35 -4.71
N ALA A 447 14.06 -32.79 -3.80
CA ALA A 447 14.56 -31.95 -2.72
C ALA A 447 15.36 -30.75 -3.24
N ILE A 448 16.24 -30.95 -4.23
CA ILE A 448 17.02 -29.87 -4.85
C ILE A 448 16.11 -28.87 -5.59
N ALA A 449 15.06 -29.35 -6.24
CA ALA A 449 14.12 -28.48 -6.98
C ALA A 449 13.15 -27.73 -6.06
N GLY A 450 12.93 -28.21 -4.83
CA GLY A 450 12.07 -27.56 -3.84
C GLY A 450 12.73 -26.40 -3.10
N VAL A 451 14.04 -26.51 -2.84
CA VAL A 451 14.90 -25.45 -2.30
C VAL A 451 15.19 -24.41 -3.38
#